data_AF-A0A5J4NEY0-F1
#
_entry.id   AF-A0A5J4NEY0-F1
#
_cell.length_a   1.000
_cell.length_b   1.000
_cell.length_c   1.000
_cell.angle_alpha   90.00
_cell.angle_beta   90.00
_cell.angle_gamma   90.00
#
_symmetry.space_group_name_H-M   'P 1'
#
loop_
_entity.id
_entity.type
_entity.pdbx_description
1 polymer ?
#
loop_
_entity_poly.entity_id
_entity_poly.type
_entity_poly.pdbx_seq_one_letter_code
_entity_poly.pdbx_strand_id
1 'polypeptide(L)'
;MRRLVYHPQSNGQGERFIETCKRSLIKLEGEECISEILDTFLRAYRSSPNQALLNNGSPAEAFLGRIRRTALDAMLPSIVSK
;
A
#
# COMPACT_ATOMS: atom_id res chain seq x y z
N MET A 1 -1.00 -22.72 -14.32
CA MET A 1 -1.08 -21.24 -14.27
C MET A 1 -0.67 -20.68 -15.63
N ARG A 2 -1.63 -20.17 -16.43
CA ARG A 2 -1.29 -19.45 -17.67
C ARG A 2 -0.84 -18.04 -17.28
N ARG A 3 0.41 -17.68 -17.59
CA ARG A 3 0.81 -16.27 -17.66
C ARG A 3 -0.01 -15.66 -18.80
N LEU A 4 -0.94 -14.75 -18.50
CA LEU A 4 -1.65 -14.00 -19.53
C LEU A 4 -0.60 -13.13 -20.23
N VAL A 5 -0.28 -13.44 -21.48
CA VAL A 5 0.91 -12.94 -22.17
C VAL A 5 0.88 -11.42 -22.39
N TYR A 6 -0.28 -10.77 -22.32
CA TYR A 6 -0.39 -9.30 -22.35
C TYR A 6 -1.62 -8.83 -21.57
N HIS A 7 -1.44 -8.43 -20.31
CA HIS A 7 -2.45 -7.67 -19.57
C HIS A 7 -1.81 -6.36 -19.06
N PRO A 8 -1.72 -5.32 -19.91
CA PRO A 8 -0.91 -4.12 -19.63
C PRO A 8 -1.29 -3.45 -18.31
N GLN A 9 -2.57 -3.46 -17.94
CA GLN A 9 -3.02 -2.91 -16.66
C GLN A 9 -2.53 -3.72 -15.44
N SER A 10 -2.65 -5.05 -15.46
CA SER A 10 -2.27 -5.93 -14.34
C SER A 10 -0.75 -6.04 -14.21
N ASN A 11 -0.06 -6.20 -15.35
CA ASN A 11 1.40 -6.23 -15.40
C ASN A 11 1.99 -4.89 -14.94
N GLY A 12 1.46 -3.77 -15.44
CA GLY A 12 1.91 -2.44 -15.02
C GLY A 12 1.70 -2.18 -13.52
N GLN A 13 0.63 -2.72 -12.92
CA GLN A 13 0.44 -2.67 -11.46
C GLN A 13 1.49 -3.49 -10.70
N GLY A 14 1.81 -4.68 -11.18
CA GLY A 14 2.87 -5.52 -10.61
C GLY A 14 4.25 -4.86 -10.71
N GLU A 15 4.57 -4.27 -11.85
CA GLU A 15 5.83 -3.53 -12.08
C GLU A 15 5.96 -2.34 -11.12
N ARG A 16 4.92 -1.50 -11.02
CA ARG A 16 4.88 -0.37 -10.07
C ARG A 16 5.06 -0.81 -8.62
N PHE A 17 4.44 -1.93 -8.23
CA PHE A 17 4.61 -2.48 -6.89
C PHE A 17 6.08 -2.87 -6.64
N ILE A 18 6.70 -3.60 -7.57
CA ILE A 18 8.10 -4.04 -7.45
C ILE A 18 9.04 -2.84 -7.37
N GLU A 19 8.84 -1.83 -8.20
CA GLU A 19 9.64 -0.59 -8.18
C GLU A 19 9.50 0.14 -6.84
N THR A 20 8.28 0.29 -6.34
CA THR A 20 8.03 0.93 -5.04
C THR A 20 8.68 0.14 -3.90
N CYS A 21 8.54 -1.19 -3.91
CA CYS A 21 9.13 -2.08 -2.91
C CYS A 21 10.66 -1.95 -2.89
N LYS A 22 11.32 -2.04 -4.05
CA LYS A 22 12.77 -1.86 -4.17
C LYS A 22 13.22 -0.49 -3.65
N ARG A 23 12.50 0.57 -4.01
CA ARG A 23 12.80 1.93 -3.55
C ARG A 23 12.66 2.08 -2.04
N SER A 24 11.67 1.45 -1.43
CA SER A 24 11.48 1.43 0.02
C SER A 24 12.58 0.66 0.73
N LEU A 25 13.01 -0.49 0.18
CA LEU A 25 14.12 -1.27 0.74
C LEU A 25 15.43 -0.46 0.74
N ILE A 26 15.76 0.21 -0.36
CA ILE A 26 16.96 1.07 -0.45
C ILE A 26 16.90 2.23 0.55
N LYS A 27 15.72 2.83 0.76
CA LYS A 27 15.55 3.96 1.68
C LYS A 27 15.73 3.59 3.15
N LEU A 28 15.42 2.35 3.51
CA LEU A 28 15.42 1.86 4.89
C LEU A 28 16.63 0.95 5.15
N GLU A 29 17.54 0.82 4.18
CA GLU A 29 18.77 0.05 4.31
C GLU A 29 19.65 0.67 5.40
N GLY A 30 20.00 -0.14 6.42
CA GLY A 30 20.87 0.26 7.53
C GLY A 30 20.15 0.84 8.76
N GLU A 31 18.85 1.13 8.66
CA GLU A 31 18.05 1.67 9.78
C GLU A 31 17.39 0.57 10.62
N GLU A 32 16.96 -0.52 9.98
CA GLU A 32 16.11 -1.55 10.59
C GLU A 32 16.44 -2.97 10.06
N CYS A 33 15.94 -4.00 10.75
CA CYS A 33 15.99 -5.37 10.23
C CYS A 33 15.02 -5.51 9.03
N ILE A 34 15.33 -6.40 8.08
CA ILE A 34 14.48 -6.64 6.89
C ILE A 34 13.01 -6.88 7.25
N SER A 35 12.71 -7.55 8.37
CA SER A 35 11.34 -7.78 8.82
C SER A 35 10.59 -6.49 9.17
N GLU A 36 11.27 -5.54 9.83
CA GLU A 36 10.72 -4.25 10.23
C GLU A 36 10.52 -3.36 9.01
N ILE A 37 11.51 -3.33 8.11
CA ILE A 37 11.43 -2.65 6.82
C ILE A 37 10.21 -3.12 6.03
N LEU A 38 9.98 -4.44 5.99
CA LEU A 38 8.83 -5.01 5.30
C LEU A 38 7.50 -4.67 5.98
N ASP A 39 7.42 -4.68 7.32
CA ASP A 39 6.20 -4.25 8.02
C ASP A 39 5.89 -2.79 7.70
N THR A 40 6.89 -1.91 7.84
CA THR A 40 6.78 -0.48 7.57
C THR A 40 6.35 -0.22 6.12
N PHE A 41 7.02 -0.84 5.15
CA PHE A 41 6.66 -0.74 3.73
C PHE A 41 5.23 -1.21 3.48
N LEU A 42 4.87 -2.41 3.95
CA LEU A 42 3.56 -2.99 3.66
C LEU A 42 2.42 -2.27 4.37
N ARG A 43 2.68 -1.71 5.55
CA ARG A 43 1.73 -0.87 6.28
C ARG A 43 1.42 0.38 5.46
N ALA A 44 2.46 1.11 5.06
CA ALA A 44 2.35 2.32 4.26
C ALA A 44 1.73 2.06 2.88
N TYR A 45 2.25 1.09 2.12
CA TYR A 45 1.76 0.78 0.78
C TYR A 45 0.26 0.46 0.77
N ARG A 46 -0.19 -0.32 1.75
CA ARG A 46 -1.59 -0.75 1.79
C ARG A 46 -2.55 0.32 2.33
N SER A 47 -2.08 1.32 3.09
CA SER A 47 -2.92 2.43 3.58
C SER A 47 -2.89 3.66 2.67
N SER A 48 -1.87 3.80 1.82
CA SER A 48 -1.76 4.94 0.92
C SER A 48 -2.75 4.85 -0.26
N PRO A 49 -3.32 5.98 -0.71
CA PRO A 49 -4.09 6.06 -1.94
C PRO A 49 -3.32 5.51 -3.13
N ASN A 50 -3.95 4.69 -3.96
CA ASN A 50 -3.37 4.16 -5.19
C ASN A 50 -4.14 4.69 -6.39
N GLN A 51 -3.48 5.48 -7.23
CA GLN A 51 -4.06 6.13 -8.41
C GLN A 51 -4.63 5.14 -9.44
N ALA A 52 -4.17 3.90 -9.42
CA ALA A 52 -4.67 2.87 -10.33
C ALA A 52 -5.93 2.16 -9.79
N LEU A 53 -6.37 2.47 -8.57
CA LEU A 53 -7.66 2.04 -8.04
C LEU A 53 -8.73 3.09 -8.34
N LEU A 54 -9.95 2.62 -8.60
CA LEU A 54 -11.11 3.49 -8.77
C LEU A 54 -11.29 4.35 -7.51
N ASN A 55 -11.50 5.65 -7.68
CA ASN A 55 -11.65 6.64 -6.61
C ASN A 55 -10.40 6.88 -5.74
N ASN A 56 -9.18 6.56 -6.22
CA ASN A 56 -7.95 6.70 -5.44
C ASN A 56 -7.98 5.95 -4.09
N GLY A 57 -8.73 4.85 -4.02
CA GLY A 57 -8.76 4.02 -2.83
C GLY A 57 -7.39 3.42 -2.51
N SER A 58 -7.21 3.01 -1.26
CA SER A 58 -6.01 2.30 -0.83
C SER A 58 -6.08 0.81 -1.22
N PRO A 59 -4.94 0.13 -1.38
CA PRO A 59 -4.93 -1.32 -1.63
C PRO A 59 -5.63 -2.13 -0.53
N ALA A 60 -5.58 -1.67 0.72
CA ALA A 60 -6.32 -2.30 1.82
C ALA A 60 -7.83 -2.18 1.65
N GLU A 61 -8.33 -1.02 1.22
CA GLU A 61 -9.76 -0.81 1.00
C GLU A 61 -10.28 -1.64 -0.15
N ALA A 62 -9.56 -1.68 -1.27
CA ALA A 62 -9.92 -2.52 -2.41
C ALA A 62 -9.96 -4.01 -2.04
N PHE A 63 -9.09 -4.46 -1.13
CA PHE A 63 -9.04 -5.85 -0.67
C PHE A 63 -10.07 -6.18 0.42
N LEU A 64 -10.25 -5.29 1.40
CA LEU A 64 -11.09 -5.54 2.58
C LEU A 64 -12.54 -5.04 2.42
N GLY A 65 -12.84 -4.23 1.41
CA GLY A 65 -14.13 -3.57 1.24
C GLY A 65 -14.45 -2.53 2.31
N ARG A 66 -13.48 -2.14 3.15
CA ARG A 66 -13.63 -1.16 4.24
C ARG A 66 -12.33 -0.38 4.46
N ILE A 67 -12.48 0.81 5.05
CA ILE A 67 -11.36 1.65 5.45
C ILE A 67 -10.56 0.96 6.56
N ARG A 68 -9.24 0.79 6.35
CA ARG A 68 -8.33 0.33 7.39
C ARG A 68 -7.96 1.52 8.29
N ARG A 69 -8.31 1.43 9.57
CA ARG A 69 -7.85 2.40 10.58
C ARG A 69 -6.36 2.22 10.85
N THR A 70 -5.63 3.32 10.77
CA THR A 70 -4.21 3.45 11.08
C THR A 70 -3.99 4.29 12.34
N ALA A 71 -2.76 4.33 12.85
CA ALA A 71 -2.43 5.20 13.98
C ALA A 71 -2.65 6.68 13.66
N LEU A 72 -2.46 7.10 12.41
CA LEU A 72 -2.74 8.46 11.96
C LEU A 72 -4.24 8.79 12.04
N ASP A 73 -5.11 7.82 11.73
CA ASP A 73 -6.56 7.99 11.88
C ASP A 73 -7.00 8.16 13.33
N ALA A 74 -6.23 7.62 14.28
CA ALA A 74 -6.49 7.79 15.71
C ALA A 74 -6.04 9.16 16.25
N MET A 75 -5.17 9.87 15.52
CA MET A 75 -4.76 11.24 15.84
C MET A 75 -5.76 12.29 15.37
N LEU A 76 -6.67 11.92 14.46
CA LEU A 76 -7.74 12.80 14.03
C LEU A 76 -8.76 12.96 15.16
N PRO A 77 -9.26 14.18 15.42
CA PRO A 77 -10.29 14.38 16.43
C PRO A 77 -11.52 13.55 16.07
N SER A 78 -12.03 12.77 17.03
CA SER A 78 -13.30 12.08 16.86
C SER A 78 -14.37 13.13 16.70
N ILE A 79 -14.95 13.24 15.50
CA ILE A 79 -16.13 14.06 15.25
C ILE A 79 -17.31 13.35 15.91
N VAL A 80 -17.37 13.39 17.24
CA VAL A 80 -18.56 13.02 17.99
C VAL A 80 -19.50 14.18 17.83
N SER A 81 -20.29 14.16 16.76
CA SER A 81 -21.47 15.03 16.68
C SER A 81 -22.40 14.59 17.80
N LYS A 82 -22.63 15.52 18.73
CA LYS A 82 -23.61 15.39 19.81
C LYS A 82 -25.02 15.55 19.26
#